data_AF-A0A7S0QUK0-F1
#
_entry.id   AF-A0A7S0QUK0-F1
#
_cell.length_a   1.000
_cell.length_b   1.000
_cell.length_c   1.000
_cell.angle_alpha   90.00
_cell.angle_beta   90.00
_cell.angle_gamma   90.00
#
_symmetry.space_group_name_H-M   'P 1'
#
loop_
_entity.id
_entity.type
_entity.pdbx_description
1 polymer ?
#
loop_
_entity_poly.entity_id
_entity_poly.type
_entity_poly.pdbx_seq_one_letter_code
_entity_poly.pdbx_strand_id
1 'polypeptide(L)'
;EVFGEMSIFFPQGKRTATIITQSETCCVATLHFRELMRCNREHPSLGAKLMCIFSQTAFDRVKRERTRAAKLEFLHALREVVGNTEAELLPLLKEAHLIRLGLGPSITDGDFQTLVHYFTLVHAQHDDPILQEGERAQYALFILAGEVLQERLREDGKVDIFVRKAGFWCGEEDFVAAFSDADALRQVAVKAA
;
A
#
# COMPACT_ATOMS: atom_id res chain seq x y z
N GLU A 1 -16.63 16.17 -7.95
CA GLU A 1 -15.66 15.53 -7.04
C GLU A 1 -16.17 15.64 -5.61
N VAL A 2 -15.93 14.63 -4.78
CA VAL A 2 -16.36 14.61 -3.37
C VAL A 2 -15.24 15.17 -2.52
N PHE A 3 -15.57 16.07 -1.60
CA PHE A 3 -14.60 16.67 -0.68
C PHE A 3 -15.07 16.50 0.78
N GLY A 4 -14.15 16.08 1.64
CA GLY A 4 -14.42 15.97 3.07
C GLY A 4 -14.95 14.62 3.52
N GLU A 5 -14.89 13.62 2.65
CA GLU A 5 -15.12 12.21 2.91
C GLU A 5 -14.28 11.69 4.08
N MET A 6 -13.04 12.18 4.22
CA MET A 6 -12.15 11.84 5.33
C MET A 6 -12.70 12.24 6.70
N SER A 7 -13.56 13.25 6.77
CA SER A 7 -14.19 13.66 8.03
C SER A 7 -15.15 12.62 8.61
N ILE A 8 -15.55 11.62 7.81
CA ILE A 8 -16.34 10.47 8.26
C ILE A 8 -15.48 9.54 9.12
N PHE A 9 -14.21 9.35 8.75
CA PHE A 9 -13.29 8.44 9.43
C PHE A 9 -12.46 9.14 10.51
N PHE A 10 -12.28 10.46 10.39
CA PHE A 10 -11.50 11.28 11.32
C PHE A 10 -12.37 12.44 11.84
N PRO A 11 -13.23 12.21 12.86
CA PRO A 11 -14.19 13.21 13.34
C PRO A 11 -13.53 14.46 13.95
N GLN A 12 -12.28 14.34 14.40
CA GLN A 12 -11.46 15.47 14.88
C GLN A 12 -10.48 15.99 13.82
N GLY A 13 -10.55 15.46 12.59
CA GLY A 13 -9.71 15.89 11.49
C GLY A 13 -9.99 17.35 11.13
N LYS A 14 -8.92 18.16 11.09
CA LYS A 14 -9.00 19.52 10.54
C LYS A 14 -9.13 19.44 9.02
N ARG A 15 -9.80 20.42 8.41
CA ARG A 15 -9.79 20.56 6.95
C ARG A 15 -8.35 20.79 6.49
N THR A 16 -7.92 20.03 5.49
CA THR A 16 -6.55 20.09 4.94
C THR A 16 -6.40 21.11 3.82
N ALA A 17 -7.52 21.65 3.32
CA ALA A 17 -7.54 22.62 2.23
C ALA A 17 -8.73 23.58 2.37
N THR A 18 -8.55 24.77 1.81
CA THR A 18 -9.62 25.76 1.61
C THR A 18 -10.20 25.57 0.21
N ILE A 19 -11.51 25.40 0.09
CA ILE A 19 -12.21 25.29 -1.20
C ILE A 19 -12.87 26.63 -1.50
N ILE A 20 -12.54 27.23 -2.64
CA ILE A 20 -13.02 28.55 -3.06
C ILE A 20 -13.68 28.41 -4.43
N THR A 21 -14.86 28.98 -4.60
CA THR A 21 -15.57 29.03 -5.88
C THR A 21 -14.86 29.98 -6.85
N GLN A 22 -14.72 29.59 -8.12
CA GLN A 22 -14.00 30.36 -9.14
C GLN A 22 -14.93 31.00 -10.19
N SER A 23 -16.21 30.63 -10.21
CA SER A 23 -17.21 31.08 -11.19
C SER A 23 -18.19 32.09 -10.60
N GLU A 24 -18.79 32.92 -11.46
CA GLU A 24 -19.87 33.85 -11.06
C GLU A 24 -21.07 33.13 -10.43
N THR A 25 -21.31 31.88 -10.85
CA THR A 25 -22.33 31.00 -10.27
C THR A 25 -21.75 29.63 -9.93
N CYS A 26 -22.03 29.12 -8.73
CA CYS A 26 -21.62 27.79 -8.27
C CYS A 26 -22.71 27.18 -7.39
N CYS A 27 -23.11 25.94 -7.69
CA CYS A 27 -24.04 25.17 -6.86
C CYS A 27 -23.35 23.91 -6.35
N VAL A 28 -23.46 23.67 -5.05
CA VAL A 28 -22.90 22.49 -4.37
C VAL A 28 -23.97 21.80 -3.54
N ALA A 29 -23.99 20.47 -3.57
CA ALA A 29 -24.80 19.67 -2.67
C ALA A 29 -23.97 19.28 -1.45
N THR A 30 -24.53 19.42 -0.25
CA THR A 30 -23.88 19.05 1.00
C THR A 30 -24.59 17.86 1.65
N LEU A 31 -23.81 16.94 2.23
CA LEU A 31 -24.33 15.82 3.01
C LEU A 31 -23.68 15.85 4.39
N HIS A 32 -24.48 16.13 5.42
CA HIS A 32 -23.99 16.10 6.79
C HIS A 32 -23.90 14.65 7.30
N PHE A 33 -22.88 14.36 8.12
CA PHE A 33 -22.68 13.03 8.69
C PHE A 33 -23.91 12.49 9.44
N ARG A 34 -24.60 13.36 10.18
CA ARG A 34 -25.84 12.98 10.88
C ARG A 34 -26.92 12.47 9.92
N GLU A 35 -27.01 13.03 8.72
CA GLU A 35 -27.98 12.64 7.70
C GLU A 35 -27.56 11.35 7.01
N LEU A 36 -26.26 11.12 6.84
CA LEU A 36 -25.74 9.82 6.39
C LEU A 36 -26.07 8.71 7.40
N MET A 37 -25.90 8.97 8.70
CA MET A 37 -26.27 8.02 9.75
C MET A 37 -27.78 7.82 9.87
N ARG A 38 -28.57 8.84 9.57
CA ARG A 38 -30.02 8.72 9.45
C ARG A 38 -30.41 7.88 8.24
N CYS A 39 -29.83 8.16 7.07
CA CYS A 39 -30.02 7.40 5.83
C CYS A 39 -29.66 5.93 6.02
N ASN A 40 -28.57 5.60 6.71
CA ASN A 40 -28.22 4.20 7.00
C ASN A 40 -29.21 3.51 7.94
N ARG A 41 -29.87 4.25 8.85
CA ARG A 41 -30.90 3.69 9.72
C ARG A 41 -32.25 3.50 9.00
N GLU A 42 -32.67 4.49 8.22
CA GLU A 42 -33.95 4.48 7.50
C GLU A 42 -33.89 3.64 6.21
N HIS A 43 -32.73 3.62 5.55
CA HIS A 43 -32.48 2.94 4.28
C HIS A 43 -31.10 2.25 4.25
N PRO A 44 -30.92 1.10 4.96
CA PRO A 44 -29.61 0.48 5.18
C PRO A 44 -28.82 0.15 3.90
N SER A 45 -29.50 -0.32 2.86
CA SER A 45 -28.84 -0.62 1.57
C SER A 45 -28.26 0.64 0.92
N LEU A 46 -28.97 1.77 1.01
CA LEU A 46 -28.51 3.04 0.46
C LEU A 46 -27.39 3.64 1.32
N GLY A 47 -27.53 3.60 2.65
CA GLY A 47 -26.47 4.04 3.56
C GLY A 47 -25.15 3.29 3.37
N ALA A 48 -25.21 1.96 3.25
CA ALA A 48 -24.03 1.13 2.99
C ALA A 48 -23.35 1.48 1.65
N LYS A 49 -24.14 1.74 0.59
CA LYS A 49 -23.60 2.18 -0.71
C LYS A 49 -22.89 3.53 -0.61
N LEU A 50 -23.49 4.49 0.10
CA LEU A 50 -22.87 5.81 0.31
C LEU A 50 -21.57 5.71 1.12
N MET A 51 -21.54 4.90 2.17
CA MET A 51 -20.33 4.63 2.93
C MET A 51 -19.22 4.01 2.07
N CYS A 52 -19.57 3.06 1.19
CA CYS A 52 -18.61 2.44 0.28
C CYS A 52 -17.97 3.47 -0.67
N ILE A 53 -18.80 4.35 -1.26
CA ILE A 53 -18.33 5.44 -2.12
C ILE A 53 -17.35 6.35 -1.37
N PHE A 54 -17.71 6.78 -0.15
CA PHE A 54 -16.83 7.66 0.64
C PHE A 54 -15.52 7.00 1.03
N SER A 55 -15.55 5.73 1.44
CA SER A 55 -14.34 4.94 1.72
C SER A 55 -13.43 4.85 0.50
N GLN A 56 -13.98 4.52 -0.68
CA GLN A 56 -13.20 4.40 -1.91
C GLN A 56 -12.53 5.73 -2.28
N THR A 57 -13.29 6.84 -2.25
CA THR A 57 -12.71 8.18 -2.53
C THR A 57 -11.64 8.59 -1.53
N ALA A 58 -11.79 8.24 -0.25
CA ALA A 58 -10.78 8.46 0.78
C ALA A 58 -9.50 7.66 0.49
N PHE A 59 -9.63 6.37 0.18
CA PHE A 59 -8.51 5.50 -0.16
C PHE A 59 -7.76 5.97 -1.41
N ASP A 60 -8.48 6.35 -2.47
CA ASP A 60 -7.86 6.85 -3.70
C ASP A 60 -7.08 8.14 -3.48
N ARG A 61 -7.53 8.98 -2.55
CA ARG A 61 -6.82 10.21 -2.18
C ARG A 61 -5.54 9.92 -1.41
N VAL A 62 -5.61 9.05 -0.39
CA VAL A 62 -4.44 8.61 0.38
C VAL A 62 -3.42 7.92 -0.54
N LYS A 63 -3.89 7.09 -1.49
CA LYS A 63 -3.06 6.43 -2.50
C LYS A 63 -2.32 7.46 -3.35
N ARG A 64 -3.03 8.45 -3.92
CA ARG A 64 -2.45 9.52 -4.75
C ARG A 64 -1.43 10.38 -4.01
N GLU A 65 -1.67 10.68 -2.73
CA GLU A 65 -0.74 11.45 -1.91
C GLU A 65 0.55 10.68 -1.59
N ARG A 66 0.50 9.34 -1.47
CA ARG A 66 1.67 8.50 -1.20
C ARG A 66 2.48 8.14 -2.46
N THR A 67 1.86 8.05 -3.64
CA THR A 67 2.57 7.73 -4.91
C THR A 67 3.60 8.79 -5.33
N ARG A 68 3.54 10.02 -4.78
CA ARG A 68 4.43 11.13 -5.16
C ARG A 68 5.68 11.27 -4.27
N ALA A 69 5.72 10.65 -3.09
CA ALA A 69 6.82 10.79 -2.12
C ALA A 69 7.74 9.57 -2.01
N ALA A 70 7.23 8.35 -2.22
CA ALA A 70 7.97 7.11 -1.95
C ALA A 70 8.99 6.70 -3.04
N LYS A 71 8.97 7.32 -4.23
CA LYS A 71 9.79 6.87 -5.37
C LYS A 71 11.25 7.37 -5.33
N LEU A 72 11.56 8.39 -4.54
CA LEU A 72 12.87 9.08 -4.56
C LEU A 72 13.85 8.61 -3.47
N GLU A 73 13.37 8.19 -2.29
CA GLU A 73 14.25 7.67 -1.23
C GLU A 73 14.69 6.22 -1.48
N PHE A 74 13.87 5.44 -2.19
CA PHE A 74 14.08 4.02 -2.50
C PHE A 74 15.29 3.76 -3.43
N LEU A 75 15.52 4.62 -4.44
CA LEU A 75 16.59 4.44 -5.42
C LEU A 75 18.00 4.72 -4.87
N HIS A 76 18.10 5.33 -3.69
CA HIS A 76 19.39 5.67 -3.07
C HIS A 76 19.94 4.58 -2.13
N ALA A 77 19.09 3.64 -1.67
CA ALA A 77 19.46 2.60 -0.71
C ALA A 77 19.91 1.28 -1.38
N LEU A 78 19.45 1.00 -2.59
CA LEU A 78 19.87 -0.18 -3.36
C LEU A 78 21.20 0.12 -4.07
N ARG A 79 22.30 -0.43 -3.55
CA ARG A 79 23.57 -0.49 -4.29
C ARG A 79 23.31 -1.31 -5.57
N GLU A 80 23.46 -0.64 -6.71
CA GLU A 80 23.23 -1.15 -8.07
C GLU A 80 21.78 -1.55 -8.38
N VAL A 81 20.90 -0.56 -8.51
CA VAL A 81 19.69 -0.70 -9.34
C VAL A 81 20.17 -0.96 -10.78
N VAL A 82 20.26 -2.24 -11.16
CA VAL A 82 20.37 -2.60 -12.57
C VAL A 82 19.06 -2.18 -13.21
N GLY A 83 19.14 -1.27 -14.17
CA GLY A 83 17.99 -0.76 -14.92
C GLY A 83 17.35 -1.89 -15.72
N ASN A 84 16.52 -2.69 -15.08
CA ASN A 84 15.91 -3.84 -15.72
C ASN A 84 14.73 -3.37 -16.56
N THR A 85 14.71 -3.85 -17.80
CA THR A 85 13.66 -3.50 -18.76
C THR A 85 12.42 -4.32 -18.49
N GLU A 86 11.25 -3.75 -18.76
CA GLU A 86 9.94 -4.43 -18.67
C GLU A 86 9.94 -5.83 -19.30
N ALA A 87 10.73 -6.01 -20.36
CA ALA A 87 10.92 -7.25 -21.10
C ALA A 87 11.49 -8.40 -20.26
N GLU A 88 12.29 -8.12 -19.24
CA GLU A 88 12.88 -9.14 -18.37
C GLU A 88 11.98 -9.49 -17.18
N LEU A 89 11.35 -8.47 -16.58
CA LEU A 89 10.55 -8.66 -15.37
C LEU A 89 9.19 -9.31 -15.64
N LEU A 90 8.56 -8.98 -16.76
CA LEU A 90 7.23 -9.50 -17.11
C LEU A 90 7.16 -11.04 -17.16
N PRO A 91 8.05 -11.75 -17.88
CA PRO A 91 8.00 -13.21 -17.92
C PRO A 91 8.22 -13.84 -16.54
N LEU A 92 9.19 -13.34 -15.77
CA LEU A 92 9.50 -13.84 -14.42
C LEU A 92 8.32 -13.68 -13.47
N LEU A 93 7.65 -12.52 -13.51
CA LEU A 93 6.50 -12.23 -12.66
C LEU A 93 5.31 -13.15 -12.97
N LYS A 94 5.05 -13.39 -14.26
CA LYS A 94 4.01 -14.33 -14.70
C LYS A 94 4.32 -15.76 -14.28
N GLU A 95 5.55 -16.21 -14.48
CA GLU A 95 5.96 -17.58 -14.13
C GLU A 95 5.82 -17.83 -12.63
N ALA A 96 6.39 -16.95 -11.80
CA ALA A 96 6.29 -17.03 -10.34
C ALA A 96 4.83 -17.03 -9.87
N HIS A 97 3.99 -16.18 -10.48
CA HIS A 97 2.56 -16.17 -10.20
C HIS A 97 1.89 -17.49 -10.56
N LEU A 98 2.15 -18.07 -11.73
CA LEU A 98 1.50 -19.32 -12.16
C LEU A 98 1.82 -20.52 -11.27
N ILE A 99 2.99 -20.53 -10.60
CA ILE A 99 3.37 -21.62 -9.68
C ILE A 99 2.44 -21.67 -8.45
N ARG A 100 2.02 -20.51 -7.90
CA ARG A 100 1.34 -20.43 -6.59
C ARG A 100 0.12 -19.53 -6.52
N LEU A 101 -0.18 -18.82 -7.59
CA LEU A 101 -1.14 -17.71 -7.64
C LEU A 101 -0.90 -16.66 -6.55
N GLY A 102 0.37 -16.38 -6.22
CA GLY A 102 0.76 -15.54 -5.07
C GLY A 102 0.37 -14.06 -5.17
N LEU A 103 0.03 -13.58 -6.36
CA LEU A 103 -0.51 -12.22 -6.57
C LEU A 103 -2.05 -12.19 -6.49
N GLY A 104 -2.69 -13.34 -6.22
CA GLY A 104 -4.13 -13.50 -6.15
C GLY A 104 -4.76 -14.06 -7.44
N PRO A 105 -5.82 -14.87 -7.35
CA PRO A 105 -6.39 -15.60 -8.50
C PRO A 105 -7.08 -14.70 -9.54
N SER A 106 -7.25 -13.41 -9.26
CA SER A 106 -7.94 -12.45 -10.13
C SER A 106 -7.00 -11.62 -11.01
N ILE A 107 -5.69 -11.85 -10.94
CA ILE A 107 -4.70 -11.14 -11.75
C ILE A 107 -4.88 -11.50 -13.23
N THR A 108 -4.94 -10.47 -14.07
CA THR A 108 -5.06 -10.58 -15.53
C THR A 108 -3.75 -10.20 -16.24
N ASP A 109 -3.67 -10.48 -17.53
CA ASP A 109 -2.53 -10.07 -18.36
C ASP A 109 -2.30 -8.55 -18.37
N GLY A 110 -3.37 -7.75 -18.33
CA GLY A 110 -3.29 -6.29 -18.22
C GLY A 110 -2.74 -5.83 -16.87
N ASP A 111 -3.05 -6.57 -15.79
CA ASP A 111 -2.50 -6.27 -14.47
C ASP A 111 -1.00 -6.52 -14.44
N PHE A 112 -0.52 -7.60 -15.05
CA PHE A 112 0.92 -7.86 -15.16
C PHE A 112 1.68 -6.73 -15.86
N GLN A 113 1.15 -6.22 -16.98
CA GLN A 113 1.73 -5.06 -17.68
C GLN A 113 1.77 -3.81 -16.80
N THR A 114 0.80 -3.65 -15.89
CA THR A 114 0.81 -2.53 -14.96
C THR A 114 1.82 -2.75 -13.82
N LEU A 115 1.87 -3.96 -13.25
CA LEU A 115 2.69 -4.29 -12.09
C LEU A 115 4.19 -4.17 -12.37
N VAL A 116 4.64 -4.52 -13.57
CA VAL A 116 6.06 -4.38 -13.97
C VAL A 116 6.58 -2.94 -13.87
N HIS A 117 5.71 -1.92 -13.93
CA HIS A 117 6.11 -0.53 -13.72
C HIS A 117 6.32 -0.15 -12.25
N TYR A 118 5.81 -0.95 -11.32
CA TYR A 118 5.87 -0.70 -9.87
C TYR A 118 6.86 -1.59 -9.14
N PHE A 119 7.21 -2.72 -9.74
CA PHE A 119 8.22 -3.62 -9.20
C PHE A 119 9.62 -3.16 -9.59
N THR A 120 10.57 -3.41 -8.68
CA THR A 120 12.00 -3.28 -8.97
C THR A 120 12.60 -4.66 -8.88
N LEU A 121 13.26 -5.09 -9.95
CA LEU A 121 13.96 -6.36 -9.99
C LEU A 121 15.28 -6.23 -9.23
N VAL A 122 15.47 -7.06 -8.22
CA VAL A 122 16.70 -7.15 -7.43
C VAL A 122 17.31 -8.52 -7.65
N HIS A 123 18.58 -8.56 -8.05
CA HIS A 123 19.35 -9.79 -8.13
C HIS A 123 20.13 -9.94 -6.82
N ALA A 124 19.97 -11.08 -6.16
CA ALA A 124 20.70 -11.43 -4.94
C ALA A 124 21.49 -12.71 -5.19
N GLN A 125 22.68 -12.79 -4.61
CA GLN A 125 23.50 -13.99 -4.57
C GLN A 125 23.20 -14.81 -3.31
N HIS A 126 23.82 -15.99 -3.22
CA HIS A 126 23.74 -16.80 -2.02
C HIS A 126 24.28 -16.02 -0.82
N ASP A 127 23.56 -16.12 0.30
CA ASP A 127 23.85 -15.43 1.58
C ASP A 127 23.74 -13.89 1.56
N ASP A 128 23.27 -13.28 0.47
CA ASP A 128 23.00 -11.83 0.47
C ASP A 128 21.83 -11.48 1.40
N PRO A 129 22.02 -10.55 2.35
CA PRO A 129 20.94 -10.11 3.21
C PRO A 129 20.01 -9.14 2.46
N ILE A 130 18.86 -9.63 2.00
CA ILE A 130 17.87 -8.83 1.24
C ILE A 130 16.98 -8.00 2.18
N LEU A 131 16.61 -8.56 3.33
CA LEU A 131 15.88 -7.90 4.41
C LEU A 131 16.57 -8.27 5.73
N GLN A 132 16.84 -7.29 6.59
CA GLN A 132 17.47 -7.55 7.89
C GLN A 132 16.55 -7.20 9.05
N GLU A 133 16.61 -8.02 10.11
CA GLU A 133 15.87 -7.76 11.34
C GLU A 133 16.29 -6.42 11.95
N GLY A 134 15.31 -5.62 12.38
CA GLY A 134 15.52 -4.27 12.91
C GLY A 134 15.57 -3.17 11.85
N GLU A 135 15.63 -3.50 10.56
CA GLU A 135 15.42 -2.51 9.50
C GLU A 135 13.95 -2.05 9.46
N ARG A 136 13.75 -0.81 9.02
CA ARG A 136 12.39 -0.28 8.84
C ARG A 136 11.72 -1.04 7.70
N ALA A 137 10.59 -1.68 7.99
CA ALA A 137 9.80 -2.40 6.98
C ALA A 137 9.17 -1.43 5.96
N GLN A 138 9.89 -1.18 4.87
CA GLN A 138 9.50 -0.23 3.82
C GLN A 138 8.95 -0.91 2.57
N TYR A 139 9.20 -2.21 2.40
CA TYR A 139 8.81 -2.99 1.24
C TYR A 139 8.59 -4.46 1.60
N ALA A 140 7.84 -5.15 0.75
CA ALA A 140 7.70 -6.61 0.76
C ALA A 140 8.31 -7.17 -0.53
N LEU A 141 8.83 -8.39 -0.46
CA LEU A 141 9.45 -9.09 -1.59
C LEU A 141 8.47 -10.09 -2.18
N PHE A 142 8.38 -10.14 -3.51
CA PHE A 142 7.76 -11.26 -4.21
C PHE A 142 8.87 -12.08 -4.87
N ILE A 143 8.98 -13.35 -4.52
CA ILE A 143 10.07 -14.19 -5.03
C ILE A 143 9.74 -14.58 -6.47
N LEU A 144 10.56 -14.10 -7.40
CA LEU A 144 10.40 -14.38 -8.83
C LEU A 144 11.04 -15.71 -9.24
N ALA A 145 12.20 -16.03 -8.67
CA ALA A 145 12.92 -17.27 -8.92
C ALA A 145 13.79 -17.64 -7.71
N GLY A 146 14.16 -18.93 -7.61
CA GLY A 146 15.01 -19.43 -6.52
C GLY A 146 14.28 -19.58 -5.18
N GLU A 147 15.06 -19.52 -4.11
CA GLU A 147 14.61 -19.71 -2.74
C GLU A 147 15.22 -18.64 -1.81
N VAL A 148 14.44 -18.19 -0.83
CA VAL A 148 14.84 -17.24 0.20
C VAL A 148 14.71 -17.92 1.56
N LEU A 149 15.78 -17.85 2.35
CA LEU A 149 15.78 -18.26 3.75
C LEU A 149 15.26 -17.10 4.60
N GLN A 150 14.19 -17.33 5.34
CA GLN A 150 13.65 -16.39 6.32
C GLN A 150 13.90 -16.95 7.71
N GLU A 151 14.65 -16.21 8.51
CA GLU A 151 14.90 -16.51 9.91
C GLU A 151 14.08 -15.56 10.78
N ARG A 152 13.44 -16.08 11.82
CA ARG A 152 12.68 -15.28 12.79
C ARG A 152 13.14 -15.62 14.21
N LEU A 153 13.69 -14.65 14.91
CA LEU A 153 13.99 -14.78 16.33
C LEU A 153 12.69 -14.73 17.13
N ARG A 154 12.49 -15.74 17.98
CA ARG A 154 11.37 -15.82 18.92
C ARG A 154 11.71 -15.16 20.24
N GLU A 155 10.69 -14.80 21.00
CA GLU A 155 10.85 -14.24 22.36
C GLU A 155 11.59 -15.18 23.32
N ASP A 156 11.58 -16.50 23.07
CA ASP A 156 12.31 -17.50 23.87
C ASP A 156 13.77 -17.69 23.41
N GLY A 157 14.25 -16.89 22.46
CA GLY A 157 15.63 -16.91 21.95
C GLY A 157 15.90 -17.99 20.91
N LYS A 158 14.89 -18.74 20.46
CA LYS A 158 15.03 -19.72 19.36
C LYS A 158 14.79 -19.05 18.00
N VAL A 159 15.38 -19.62 16.95
CA VAL A 159 15.20 -19.17 15.57
C VAL A 159 14.28 -20.14 14.84
N ASP A 160 13.16 -19.62 14.34
CA ASP A 160 12.36 -20.34 13.36
C ASP A 160 12.93 -20.08 11.96
N ILE A 161 13.09 -21.14 11.17
CA ILE A 161 13.66 -21.08 9.82
C ILE A 161 12.58 -21.48 8.81
N PHE A 162 12.32 -20.61 7.85
CA PHE A 162 11.38 -20.84 6.76
C PHE A 162 12.09 -20.72 5.42
N VAL A 163 11.86 -21.68 4.53
CA VAL A 163 12.32 -21.58 3.14
C VAL A 163 11.14 -21.18 2.26
N ARG A 164 11.26 -20.01 1.63
CA ARG A 164 10.26 -19.46 0.70
C ARG A 164 10.76 -19.62 -0.72
N LYS A 165 9.88 -19.98 -1.64
CA LYS A 165 10.22 -20.24 -3.05
C LYS A 165 9.50 -19.26 -3.97
N ALA A 166 9.79 -19.32 -5.26
CA ALA A 166 9.07 -18.58 -6.29
C ALA A 166 7.54 -18.59 -6.08
N GLY A 167 6.93 -17.41 -6.21
CA GLY A 167 5.51 -17.17 -6.02
C GLY A 167 5.08 -16.86 -4.57
N PHE A 168 6.00 -16.81 -3.61
CA PHE A 168 5.70 -16.35 -2.23
C PHE A 168 6.02 -14.88 -2.02
N TRP A 169 5.30 -14.29 -1.07
CA TRP A 169 5.66 -13.02 -0.45
C TRP A 169 6.56 -13.24 0.77
N CYS A 170 7.44 -12.28 1.03
CA CYS A 170 8.21 -12.15 2.26
C CYS A 170 8.14 -10.72 2.78
N GLY A 171 8.05 -10.56 4.10
CA GLY A 171 8.02 -9.24 4.76
C GLY A 171 6.69 -8.51 4.66
N GLU A 172 5.62 -9.18 4.20
CA GLU A 172 4.29 -8.61 4.05
C GLU A 172 3.64 -8.26 5.40
N GLU A 173 3.87 -9.05 6.44
CA GLU A 173 3.32 -8.80 7.78
C GLU A 173 3.92 -7.51 8.36
N ASP A 174 5.24 -7.36 8.30
CA ASP A 174 5.97 -6.20 8.80
C ASP A 174 5.70 -4.95 7.94
N PHE A 175 5.58 -5.13 6.61
CA PHE A 175 5.15 -4.07 5.71
C PHE A 175 3.75 -3.58 6.10
N VAL A 176 2.76 -4.46 6.24
CA VAL A 176 1.39 -4.07 6.64
C VAL A 176 1.39 -3.42 8.03
N ALA A 177 2.18 -3.94 8.98
CA ALA A 177 2.32 -3.37 10.32
C ALA A 177 2.93 -1.96 10.29
N ALA A 178 3.98 -1.73 9.49
CA ALA A 178 4.58 -0.42 9.30
C ALA A 178 3.63 0.58 8.62
N PHE A 179 2.72 0.10 7.77
CA PHE A 179 1.64 0.95 7.23
C PHE A 179 0.67 1.40 8.31
N SER A 180 0.35 0.54 9.28
CA SER A 180 -0.47 0.91 10.44
C SER A 180 0.26 1.83 11.44
N ASP A 181 1.57 1.68 11.61
CA ASP A 181 2.36 2.45 12.59
C ASP A 181 2.89 3.79 12.04
N ALA A 182 3.10 3.92 10.72
CA ALA A 182 3.46 5.19 10.09
C ALA A 182 2.37 6.27 10.27
N ASP A 183 1.11 5.87 10.45
CA ASP A 183 0.02 6.76 10.84
C ASP A 183 0.11 7.20 12.32
N ALA A 184 0.76 6.41 13.18
CA ALA A 184 1.06 6.78 14.58
C ALA A 184 2.27 7.74 14.67
N LEU A 185 3.34 7.53 13.88
CA LEU A 185 4.53 8.40 13.86
C LEU A 185 4.24 9.80 13.30
N ARG A 186 3.29 9.94 12.36
CA ARG A 186 2.82 11.27 11.90
C ARG A 186 2.16 12.08 13.02
N GLN A 187 1.57 11.44 14.03
CA GLN A 187 0.99 12.13 15.18
C GLN A 187 2.03 12.59 16.20
N VAL A 188 3.21 11.96 16.22
CA VAL A 188 4.31 12.34 17.12
C VAL A 188 5.15 13.46 16.51
N ALA A 189 5.44 13.42 15.21
CA ALA A 189 6.22 14.47 14.52
C ALA A 189 5.49 15.83 14.49
N VAL A 190 4.16 15.84 14.48
CA VAL A 190 3.34 17.07 14.55
C VAL A 190 3.23 17.62 15.98
N LYS A 191 3.62 16.86 17.01
CA LYS A 191 3.71 17.35 18.40
C LYS A 191 5.11 17.87 18.77
N ALA A 192 6.11 17.66 17.91
CA ALA A 192 7.50 18.04 18.15
C ALA A 192 7.98 19.23 17.27
N ALA A 193 7.10 19.81 16.45
CA ALA A 193 7.31 21.02 15.66
C ALA A 193 6.28 22.09 16.05
#